data_AF-A0A4Q3J3I6-F1
#
_entry.id   AF-A0A4Q3J3I6-F1
#
_cell.length_a   1.000
_cell.length_b   1.000
_cell.length_c   1.000
_cell.angle_alpha   90.00
_cell.angle_beta   90.00
_cell.angle_gamma   90.00
#
_symmetry.space_group_name_H-M   'P 1'
#
loop_
_entity.id
_entity.type
_entity.pdbx_description
1 polymer ?
#
loop_
_entity_poly.entity_id
_entity_poly.type
_entity_poly.pdbx_seq_one_letter_code
_entity_poly.pdbx_strand_id
1 'polypeptide(L)' 'MRFNDAAVGFVFILIAAAMIAMTFSFSAFPGQQYGPSLFPRILGAGIIGCSALLIVRGLRERAAGG' A
#
# COMPACT_ATOMS: atom_id res chain seq x y z
N MET A 1 -10.59 -5.68 -19.35
CA MET A 1 -9.12 -5.79 -19.28
C MET A 1 -8.75 -6.41 -17.93
N ARG A 2 -8.93 -7.74 -17.79
CA ARG A 2 -8.77 -8.52 -16.55
C ARG A 2 -7.29 -8.77 -16.25
N PHE A 3 -6.49 -7.72 -16.15
CA PHE A 3 -5.21 -7.88 -15.45
C PHE A 3 -5.58 -8.32 -14.04
N ASN A 4 -5.00 -9.42 -13.56
CA ASN A 4 -5.38 -10.07 -12.31
C ASN A 4 -5.37 -9.04 -11.16
N ASP A 5 -6.55 -8.53 -10.76
CA ASP A 5 -6.69 -7.48 -9.72
C ASP A 5 -5.93 -7.86 -8.44
N ALA A 6 -5.87 -9.16 -8.14
CA ALA A 6 -5.07 -9.72 -7.07
C ALA A 6 -3.55 -9.55 -7.27
N ALA A 7 -3.03 -9.77 -8.48
CA ALA A 7 -1.61 -9.50 -8.76
C ALA A 7 -1.29 -8.00 -8.71
N VAL A 8 -2.17 -7.16 -9.28
CA VAL A 8 -1.98 -5.70 -9.27
C VAL A 8 -1.99 -5.18 -7.83
N GLY A 9 -2.97 -5.59 -7.03
CA GLY A 9 -3.03 -5.25 -5.60
C GLY A 9 -1.79 -5.75 -4.83
N PHE A 10 -1.32 -6.96 -5.12
CA PHE A 10 -0.10 -7.48 -4.47
C PHE A 10 1.14 -6.64 -4.78
N VAL A 11 1.33 -6.26 -6.05
CA VAL A 11 2.45 -5.39 -6.46
C VAL A 11 2.36 -4.03 -5.76
N PHE A 12 1.18 -3.42 -5.68
CA PHE A 12 1.02 -2.14 -4.98
C PHE A 12 1.28 -2.25 -3.48
N ILE A 13 0.92 -3.36 -2.82
CA ILE A 13 1.29 -3.61 -1.43
C ILE A 13 2.80 -3.65 -1.26
N LEU A 14 3.52 -4.37 -2.13
CA LEU A 14 4.98 -4.45 -2.04
C LEU A 14 5.64 -3.09 -2.22
N ILE A 15 5.19 -2.29 -3.18
CA ILE A 15 5.71 -0.94 -3.43
C ILE A 15 5.40 -0.02 -2.23
N ALA A 16 4.18 -0.04 -1.71
CA ALA A 16 3.79 0.77 -0.56
C ALA A 16 4.56 0.37 0.71
N ALA A 17 4.76 -0.93 0.94
CA ALA A 17 5.55 -1.45 2.05
C ALA A 17 7.01 -1.01 1.95
N ALA A 18 7.62 -1.10 0.76
CA ALA A 18 8.98 -0.62 0.52
C ALA A 18 9.10 0.90 0.77
N MET A 19 8.13 1.68 0.30
CA MET A 19 8.08 3.13 0.54
C MET A 19 7.98 3.44 2.04
N ILE A 20 7.11 2.75 2.79
CA ILE A 20 7.01 2.91 4.25
C ILE A 20 8.33 2.51 4.92
N ALA A 21 8.97 1.43 4.48
CA ALA A 21 10.22 0.96 5.04
C ALA A 21 11.34 2.01 4.90
N MET A 22 11.41 2.71 3.77
CA MET A 22 12.38 3.81 3.57
C MET A 22 12.18 4.96 4.56
N THR A 23 10.96 5.19 5.06
CA THR A 23 10.71 6.25 6.04
C THR A 23 11.39 6.02 7.39
N PHE A 24 11.80 4.80 7.71
CA PHE A 24 12.53 4.50 8.94
C PHE A 24 13.96 5.04 8.93
N SER A 25 14.52 5.34 7.75
CA SER A 25 15.83 5.96 7.61
C SER A 25 15.78 7.48 7.76
N PHE A 26 14.59 8.08 7.90
CA PHE A 26 14.46 9.54 7.99
C PHE A 26 14.83 10.02 9.40
N SER A 27 15.66 11.06 9.47
CA SER A 27 15.95 11.74 10.73
C SER A 27 14.73 12.51 11.23
N ALA A 28 14.55 12.55 12.55
CA ALA A 28 13.54 13.40 13.17
C ALA A 28 13.95 14.87 13.06
N PHE A 29 12.98 15.76 12.80
CA PHE A 29 13.22 17.21 12.84
C PHE A 29 13.05 17.72 14.28
N PRO A 30 14.07 18.36 14.87
CA PRO A 30 13.95 18.97 16.19
C PRO A 30 12.85 20.05 16.19
N GLY A 31 11.99 20.06 17.20
CA GLY A 31 10.95 21.08 17.36
C GLY A 31 9.68 20.89 16.50
N GLN A 32 9.58 19.82 15.70
CA GLN A 32 8.41 19.53 14.88
C GLN A 32 7.66 18.29 15.38
N GLN A 33 6.37 18.42 15.68
CA GLN A 33 5.55 17.30 16.18
C GLN A 33 5.33 16.19 15.14
N TYR A 34 5.31 16.57 13.86
CA TYR A 34 5.09 15.67 12.74
C TYR A 34 6.33 15.59 11.86
N GLY A 35 7.07 14.49 11.97
CA GLY A 35 8.27 14.25 11.18
C GLY A 35 8.01 14.00 9.69
N PRO A 36 9.07 13.94 8.87
CA PRO A 36 8.96 13.77 7.42
C PRO A 36 8.38 12.41 7.01
N SER A 37 8.34 11.45 7.94
CA SER A 37 7.76 10.13 7.72
C SER A 37 6.23 10.10 7.73
N LEU A 38 5.55 11.14 8.26
CA LEU A 38 4.10 11.08 8.49
C LEU A 38 3.33 10.92 7.18
N PHE A 39 3.55 11.83 6.22
CA PHE A 39 2.82 11.82 4.95
C PHE A 39 3.02 10.52 4.16
N PRO A 40 4.26 10.04 3.93
CA PRO A 40 4.45 8.79 3.21
C PRO A 40 3.85 7.59 3.93
N ARG A 41 3.84 7.56 5.27
CA ARG A 41 3.20 6.47 6.03
C ARG A 41 1.68 6.45 5.89
N ILE A 42 1.03 7.61 5.97
CA ILE A 42 -0.43 7.71 5.76
C ILE A 42 -0.79 7.33 4.32
N LEU A 43 -0.05 7.86 3.35
CA LEU A 43 -0.24 7.54 1.94
C LEU A 43 -0.06 6.04 1.68
N GLY A 44 1.02 5.45 2.19
CA GLY A 44 1.31 4.03 2.05
C GLY A 44 0.23 3.15 2.70
N ALA A 45 -0.26 3.51 3.88
CA ALA A 45 -1.37 2.81 4.52
C ALA A 45 -2.65 2.86 3.69
N GLY A 46 -2.97 4.01 3.10
CA GLY A 46 -4.10 4.17 2.17
C GLY A 46 -3.96 3.27 0.93
N ILE A 47 -2.78 3.25 0.32
CA ILE A 47 -2.48 2.38 -0.84
C ILE A 47 -2.64 0.91 -0.46
N ILE A 48 -2.11 0.48 0.69
CA ILE A 48 -2.26 -0.90 1.19
C ILE A 48 -3.74 -1.24 1.37
N GLY A 49 -4.53 -0.34 1.97
CA GLY A 49 -5.97 -0.53 2.16
C GLY A 49 -6.72 -0.71 0.83
N CYS A 50 -6.52 0.19 -0.13
CA CYS A 50 -7.12 0.06 -1.47
C CYS A 50 -6.67 -1.20 -2.21
N SER A 51 -5.40 -1.57 -2.08
CA SER A 51 -4.82 -2.75 -2.72
C SER A 51 -5.38 -4.05 -2.13
N ALA A 52 -5.63 -4.09 -0.81
CA ALA A 52 -6.31 -5.21 -0.18
C ALA A 52 -7.73 -5.40 -0.75
N LEU A 53 -8.45 -4.30 -1.02
CA LEU A 53 -9.77 -4.37 -1.68
C LEU A 53 -9.66 -4.92 -3.10
N LEU A 54 -8.64 -4.55 -3.88
CA LEU A 54 -8.39 -5.12 -5.21
C LEU A 54 -8.13 -6.62 -5.13
N ILE A 55 -7.33 -7.07 -4.15
CA ILE A 55 -7.07 -8.50 -3.93
C ILE A 55 -8.36 -9.24 -3.59
N VAL A 56 -9.14 -8.74 -2.63
CA VAL A 56 -10.42 -9.36 -2.24
C VAL A 56 -11.37 -9.45 -3.43
N ARG A 57 -11.45 -8.39 -4.25
CA ARG A 57 -12.27 -8.40 -5.48
C ARG A 57 -11.77 -9.45 -6.48
N GLY A 58 -10.48 -9.48 -6.79
CA GLY A 58 -9.90 -10.47 -7.71
C GLY A 58 -10.06 -11.91 -7.23
N LEU A 59 -9.97 -12.16 -5.93
CA LEU A 59 -10.23 -13.48 -5.33
C LEU A 59 -11.71 -13.87 -5.45
N ARG A 60 -12.63 -12.94 -5.20
CA ARG A 60 -14.08 -13.18 -5.34
C ARG A 60 -14.48 -13.47 -6.78
N GLU A 61 -13.90 -12.76 -7.75
CA GLU A 61 -14.13 -13.00 -9.18
C GLU A 61 -13.62 -14.39 -9.61
N ARG A 62 -12.47 -14.82 -9.10
CA ARG A 62 -11.96 -16.19 -9.31
C ARG A 62 -12.86 -17.25 -8.67
N ALA A 63 -13.36 -17.01 -7.46
CA ALA A 63 -14.27 -17.93 -6.79
C ALA A 63 -15.65 -18.02 -7.47
N ALA A 64 -16.11 -16.93 -8.09
CA ALA A 64 -17.38 -16.86 -8.82
C ALA A 64 -17.34 -17.55 -10.21
N GLY A 65 -16.25 -18.23 -10.57
CA GLY A 65 -16.17 -19.02 -11.80
C GLY A 65 -15.79 -18.25 -13.05
N GLY A 66 -15.11 -17.11 -12.91
CA GLY A 66 -14.41 -16.49 -14.03
C GLY A 66 -13.23 -17.32 -14.53
#